data_AF-K1TER1-F1
#
_entry.id   AF-K1TER1-F1
#
_cell.length_a   1.000
_cell.length_b   1.000
_cell.length_c   1.000
_cell.angle_alpha   90.00
_cell.angle_beta   90.00
_cell.angle_gamma   90.00
#
_symmetry.space_group_name_H-M   'P 1'
#
loop_
_entity.id
_entity.type
_entity.pdbx_description
1 polymer ?
#
loop_
_entity_poly.entity_id
_entity_poly.type
_entity_poly.pdbx_seq_one_letter_code
_entity_poly.pdbx_strand_id
1 'polypeptide(L)'
;MEYWDIYDAEKQPTGRKMKRNDWCLKDGEYHLTVLGVVARPDGTYLITKRVMTKAWAPGWWEVSGGAAQAGESSEEAVCREVREETG
;
A
#
# COMPACT_ATOMS: atom_id res chain seq x y z
N MET A 1 8.06 -13.18 8.00
CA MET A 1 6.63 -13.38 7.68
C MET A 1 5.97 -12.02 7.83
N GLU A 2 5.35 -11.49 6.79
CA GLU A 2 4.83 -10.12 6.76
C GLU A 2 3.40 -10.06 7.31
N TYR A 3 3.11 -9.05 8.12
CA TYR A 3 1.80 -8.81 8.75
C TYR A 3 1.31 -7.40 8.44
N TRP A 4 0.00 -7.22 8.45
CA TRP A 4 -0.69 -5.93 8.37
C TRP A 4 -1.47 -5.69 9.66
N ASP A 5 -1.44 -4.46 10.17
CA ASP A 5 -2.35 -4.05 11.24
C ASP A 5 -3.76 -3.90 10.69
N ILE A 6 -4.74 -4.23 11.53
CA ILE A 6 -6.16 -4.08 11.21
C ILE A 6 -6.69 -2.80 11.83
N TYR A 7 -7.39 -2.02 11.03
CA TYR A 7 -7.96 -0.73 11.35
C TYR A 7 -9.49 -0.81 11.34
N ASP A 8 -10.12 0.10 12.07
CA ASP A 8 -11.53 0.43 11.89
C ASP A 8 -11.73 1.48 10.77
N ALA A 9 -12.99 1.88 10.54
CA ALA A 9 -13.35 2.84 9.50
C ALA A 9 -12.77 4.24 9.75
N GLU A 10 -12.47 4.56 11.00
CA GLU A 10 -11.87 5.82 11.47
C GLU A 10 -10.34 5.78 11.45
N LYS A 11 -9.75 4.76 10.82
CA LYS A 11 -8.29 4.55 10.71
C LYS A 11 -7.63 4.43 12.08
N GLN A 12 -8.33 3.94 13.10
CA GLN A 12 -7.74 3.60 14.39
C GLN A 12 -7.29 2.14 14.40
N PRO A 13 -6.09 1.84 14.93
CA PRO A 13 -5.63 0.46 15.04
C PRO A 13 -6.48 -0.31 16.06
N THR A 14 -6.98 -1.47 15.64
CA THR A 14 -7.80 -2.36 16.48
C THR A 14 -6.97 -3.21 17.47
N GLY A 15 -5.64 -3.19 17.33
CA GLY A 15 -4.72 -4.10 18.03
C GLY A 15 -4.61 -5.49 17.41
N ARG A 16 -5.44 -5.83 16.43
CA ARG A 16 -5.37 -7.09 15.67
C ARG A 16 -4.36 -6.98 14.53
N LYS A 17 -3.75 -8.11 14.18
CA LYS A 17 -2.86 -8.27 13.02
C LYS A 17 -3.38 -9.36 12.10
N MET A 18 -3.11 -9.24 10.81
CA MET A 18 -3.40 -10.24 9.80
C MET A 18 -2.12 -10.56 9.03
N LYS A 19 -1.87 -11.83 8.75
CA LYS A 19 -0.77 -12.22 7.87
C LYS A 19 -1.09 -11.75 6.44
N ARG A 20 -0.09 -11.21 5.75
CA ARG A 20 -0.26 -10.73 4.38
C ARG A 20 -0.93 -11.78 3.49
N ASN A 21 -1.93 -11.33 2.72
CA ASN A 21 -2.73 -12.13 1.78
C ASN A 21 -3.62 -13.22 2.38
N ASP A 22 -3.81 -13.28 3.71
CA ASP A 22 -4.79 -14.20 4.30
C ASP A 22 -6.24 -13.67 4.16
N TRP A 23 -6.42 -12.37 3.89
CA TRP A 23 -7.70 -11.68 3.59
C TRP A 23 -8.86 -12.00 4.57
N CYS A 24 -8.54 -12.35 5.81
CA CYS A 24 -9.50 -12.71 6.86
C CYS A 24 -10.01 -11.48 7.64
N LEU A 25 -10.49 -10.49 6.90
CA LEU A 25 -11.15 -9.30 7.46
C LEU A 25 -12.61 -9.62 7.80
N LYS A 26 -13.06 -9.11 8.95
CA LYS A 26 -14.48 -9.09 9.33
C LYS A 26 -15.13 -7.80 8.84
N ASP A 27 -16.45 -7.73 8.89
CA ASP A 27 -17.17 -6.49 8.62
C ASP A 27 -16.68 -5.37 9.56
N GLY A 28 -16.38 -4.20 8.98
CA GLY A 28 -15.81 -3.06 9.71
C GLY A 28 -14.29 -3.15 9.96
N GLU A 29 -13.62 -4.20 9.48
CA GLU A 29 -12.17 -4.30 9.53
C GLU A 29 -11.52 -3.94 8.20
N TYR A 30 -10.46 -3.15 8.27
CA TYR A 30 -9.72 -2.65 7.13
C TYR A 30 -8.23 -2.91 7.32
N HIS A 31 -7.48 -2.97 6.22
CA HIS A 31 -6.03 -2.85 6.27
C HIS A 31 -5.63 -1.53 5.61
N LEU A 32 -4.49 -0.98 6.00
CA LEU A 32 -4.01 0.29 5.47
C LEU A 32 -3.24 0.06 4.16
N THR A 33 -3.59 0.84 3.14
CA THR A 33 -2.87 0.94 1.86
C THR A 33 -2.56 2.41 1.58
N VAL A 34 -1.41 2.64 0.94
CA VAL A 34 -0.93 3.96 0.57
C VAL A 34 -0.70 4.04 -0.94
N LEU A 35 -0.87 5.24 -1.49
CA LEU A 35 -0.55 5.57 -2.87
C LEU A 35 0.32 6.83 -2.86
N GLY A 36 1.48 6.76 -3.51
CA GLY A 36 2.45 7.85 -3.63
C GLY A 36 2.38 8.48 -5.01
N VAL A 37 2.03 9.77 -5.07
CA VAL A 37 2.05 10.56 -6.30
C VAL A 37 3.31 11.42 -6.31
N VAL A 38 4.30 11.04 -7.13
CA VAL A 38 5.57 11.76 -7.23
C VAL A 38 5.47 12.83 -8.32
N ALA A 39 5.56 14.09 -7.93
CA ALA A 39 5.56 15.24 -8.83
C ALA A 39 6.99 15.73 -9.10
N ARG A 40 7.26 16.12 -10.34
CA ARG A 40 8.48 16.85 -10.72
C ARG A 40 8.24 18.37 -10.67
N PRO A 41 9.30 19.18 -10.49
CA PRO A 41 9.18 20.64 -10.51
C PRO A 41 8.61 21.24 -11.80
N ASP A 42 8.65 20.49 -12.91
CA ASP A 42 8.09 20.89 -14.21
C ASP A 42 6.56 20.63 -14.34
N GLY A 43 5.91 20.16 -13.27
CA GLY A 43 4.48 19.89 -13.24
C GLY A 43 4.09 18.52 -13.81
N THR A 44 5.05 17.66 -14.15
CA THR A 44 4.78 16.27 -14.57
C THR A 44 4.76 15.32 -13.37
N TYR A 45 4.10 14.17 -13.56
CA TYR A 45 3.97 13.15 -12.52
C TYR A 45 4.56 11.83 -12.99
N LEU A 46 5.13 11.07 -12.05
CA LEU A 46 5.55 9.70 -12.32
C LEU A 46 4.31 8.78 -12.36
N ILE A 47 4.15 8.10 -13.49
CA ILE A 47 3.18 7.02 -13.68
C ILE A 47 3.96 5.76 -14.05
N THR A 48 3.74 4.67 -13.33
CA THR A 48 4.41 3.38 -13.54
C THR A 48 3.45 2.41 -14.23
N LYS A 49 4.01 1.40 -14.91
CA LYS A 49 3.22 0.33 -15.53
C LYS A 49 3.44 -0.96 -14.75
N ARG A 50 2.35 -1.57 -14.30
CA ARG A 50 2.37 -2.82 -13.55
C ARG A 50 3.04 -3.93 -14.37
N VAL A 51 3.99 -4.64 -13.74
CA VAL A 51 4.58 -5.83 -14.34
C VAL A 51 3.50 -6.88 -14.60
N MET A 52 3.66 -7.66 -15.68
CA MET A 52 2.66 -8.65 -16.10
C MET A 52 2.47 -9.81 -15.12
N THR A 53 3.38 -9.96 -14.16
CA THR A 53 3.36 -11.00 -13.13
C THR A 53 2.59 -10.61 -11.86
N LYS A 54 2.12 -9.36 -11.72
CA LYS A 54 1.28 -8.98 -10.55
C LYS A 54 -0.06 -9.71 -10.62
N ALA A 55 -0.53 -10.20 -9.47
CA ALA A 55 -1.79 -10.95 -9.35
C ALA A 55 -3.03 -10.09 -9.68
N TRP A 56 -2.97 -8.79 -9.44
CA TRP A 56 -4.04 -7.84 -9.73
C TRP A 56 -3.61 -6.82 -10.78
N ALA A 57 -4.50 -6.52 -11.73
CA ALA A 57 -4.32 -5.53 -12.81
C ALA A 57 -2.94 -5.55 -13.51
N PRO A 58 -2.44 -6.71 -13.98
CA PRO A 58 -1.17 -6.77 -14.70
C PRO A 58 -1.21 -5.90 -15.98
N GLY A 59 -0.13 -5.13 -16.22
CA GLY A 59 0.00 -4.28 -17.41
C GLY A 59 -0.76 -2.95 -17.36
N TRP A 60 -1.50 -2.66 -16.29
CA TRP A 60 -2.20 -1.38 -16.12
C TRP A 60 -1.25 -0.27 -15.66
N TRP A 61 -1.61 0.98 -15.95
CA TRP A 61 -0.91 2.16 -15.46
C TRP A 61 -1.34 2.50 -14.03
N GLU A 62 -0.39 2.88 -13.18
CA GLU A 62 -0.61 3.19 -11.77
C GLU A 62 0.31 4.29 -11.24
N VAL A 63 0.01 4.74 -10.03
CA VAL A 63 0.98 5.43 -9.16
C VAL A 63 1.53 4.42 -8.17
N SER A 64 2.77 4.61 -7.72
CA SER A 64 3.43 3.64 -6.84
C SER A 64 2.71 3.53 -5.49
N GLY A 65 2.67 2.33 -4.92
CA GLY A 65 2.01 2.14 -3.63
C GLY A 65 1.76 0.68 -3.25
N GLY A 66 1.33 0.49 -2.02
CA GLY A 66 1.16 -0.83 -1.44
C GLY A 66 0.56 -0.80 -0.04
N ALA A 67 0.55 -1.96 0.61
CA ALA A 67 0.01 -2.11 1.95
C ALA A 67 1.05 -1.69 3.00
N ALA A 68 0.60 -1.00 4.05
CA ALA A 68 1.45 -0.71 5.19
C ALA A 68 1.75 -2.00 5.97
N GLN A 69 2.99 -2.17 6.40
CA GLN A 69 3.38 -3.27 7.27
C GLN A 69 2.90 -3.01 8.71
N ALA A 70 2.72 -4.06 9.50
CA ALA A 70 2.33 -3.92 10.90
C ALA A 70 3.37 -3.10 11.69
N GLY A 71 2.91 -2.05 12.36
CA GLY A 71 3.72 -1.06 13.07
C GLY A 71 4.23 0.10 12.21
N GLU A 72 3.99 0.09 10.90
CA GLU A 72 4.42 1.12 9.96
C GLU A 72 3.39 2.27 9.90
N SER A 73 3.86 3.51 9.97
CA SER A 73 3.01 4.67 9.70
C SER A 73 2.69 4.81 8.21
N SER A 74 1.66 5.60 7.86
CA SER A 74 1.34 5.86 6.44
C SER A 74 2.48 6.54 5.69
N GLU A 75 3.28 7.36 6.38
CA GLU A 75 4.43 8.07 5.80
C GLU A 75 5.60 7.13 5.53
N GLU A 76 5.95 6.28 6.49
CA GLU A 76 6.99 5.27 6.31
C GLU A 76 6.64 4.30 5.17
N ALA A 77 5.37 3.85 5.14
CA ALA A 77 4.87 2.96 4.11
C ALA A 77 4.98 3.58 2.72
N VAL A 78 4.54 4.83 2.54
CA VAL A 78 4.57 5.46 1.19
C VAL A 78 6.00 5.71 0.74
N CYS A 79 6.89 6.12 1.63
CA CYS A 79 8.31 6.29 1.33
C CYS A 79 8.97 4.97 0.92
N ARG A 80 8.68 3.87 1.65
CA ARG A 80 9.19 2.53 1.32
C ARG A 80 8.67 2.05 -0.03
N GLU A 81 7.35 2.07 -0.25
CA GLU A 81 6.73 1.58 -1.48
C GLU A 81 7.20 2.34 -2.72
N VAL A 82 7.27 3.68 -2.65
CA VAL A 82 7.79 4.49 -3.77
C VAL A 82 9.24 4.10 -4.09
N ARG A 83 10.08 3.92 -3.07
CA ARG A 83 11.49 3.53 -3.26
C ARG A 83 11.64 2.10 -3.80
N GLU A 84 10.86 1.15 -3.29
CA GLU A 84 10.90 -0.25 -3.73
C GLU A 84 10.47 -0.41 -5.19
N GLU A 85 9.46 0.36 -5.64
CA GLU A 85 8.92 0.24 -7.00
C GLU A 85 9.65 1.11 -8.04
N THR A 86 10.39 2.14 -7.61
CA THR A 86 10.95 3.14 -8.53
C THR A 86 12.45 3.41 -8.39
N GLY A 87 13.12 2.82 -7.38
CA GLY A 87 14.56 2.97 -7.11
C GLY A 87 14.89 3.92 -5.96
#